data_AF-A0A5N5CUP2-F1
#
_entry.id   AF-A0A5N5CUP2-F1
#
_cell.length_a   1.000
_cell.length_b   1.000
_cell.length_c   1.000
_cell.angle_alpha   90.00
_cell.angle_beta   90.00
_cell.angle_gamma   90.00
#
_symmetry.space_group_name_H-M   'P 1'
#
loop_
_entity.id
_entity.type
_entity.pdbx_description
1 polymer ?
#
loop_
_entity_poly.entity_id
_entity_poly.type
_entity_poly.pdbx_seq_one_letter_code
_entity_poly.pdbx_strand_id
1 'polypeptide(L)'
;MLLTAIYYELCYKHTDFWRMSVTAFDGLRAILRLESNWDVDMIRRTFWTCSLIESWYYFDLNLPRTEGGDFHDAIALPDFDDRKDFGDHPSVESRYQYNFLSMLSLRALMHRTFEELQDASDEGRKEGEKADLKIVISELSHQLNTWRTILPQELAWNDVTRVDCNVGRGTRGVPPLLHVDILLAQLRCRYYYARFMIHRPFVWKILHETPASFSRSPDILEGFVIAVDSMMQWPVAYPSIRDKKRLVPNNFVWTQSFLMFLLLLRAIRDNSEAWRLCEETVGVARIEESVKVMLDWIGDLRMVDRMARWAWRILEPIYGLTE
;
A
#
# COMPACT_ATOMS: atom_id res chain seq x y z
N MET A 1 4.29 -24.50 1.46
CA MET A 1 5.10 -23.40 0.90
C MET A 1 4.60 -22.03 1.34
N LEU A 2 3.33 -21.67 1.14
CA LEU A 2 2.81 -20.35 1.58
C LEU A 2 2.97 -20.11 3.09
N LEU A 3 2.63 -21.09 3.93
CA LEU A 3 2.85 -20.99 5.39
C LEU A 3 4.35 -20.81 5.75
N THR A 4 5.24 -21.47 5.03
CA THR A 4 6.70 -21.30 5.18
C THR A 4 7.13 -19.89 4.80
N ALA A 5 6.54 -19.34 3.75
CA ALA A 5 6.75 -17.96 3.35
C ALA A 5 6.33 -17.00 4.48
N ILE A 6 5.10 -17.15 5.00
CA ILE A 6 4.59 -16.34 6.12
C ILE A 6 5.51 -16.45 7.35
N TYR A 7 5.99 -17.66 7.67
CA TYR A 7 6.96 -17.85 8.75
C TYR A 7 8.26 -17.06 8.52
N TYR A 8 8.79 -17.06 7.31
CA TYR A 8 9.97 -16.26 6.98
C TYR A 8 9.72 -14.76 7.10
N GLU A 9 8.54 -14.28 6.72
CA GLU A 9 8.18 -12.87 6.89
C GLU A 9 8.10 -12.47 8.37
N LEU A 10 7.51 -13.31 9.22
CA LEU A 10 7.50 -13.11 10.67
C LEU A 10 8.90 -13.12 11.29
N CYS A 11 9.85 -13.80 10.66
CA CYS A 11 11.26 -13.80 11.03
C CYS A 11 12.08 -12.68 10.39
N TYR A 12 11.44 -11.72 9.69
CA TYR A 12 12.11 -10.64 8.95
C TYR A 12 13.13 -11.14 7.91
N LYS A 13 12.84 -12.30 7.30
CA LYS A 13 13.61 -12.89 6.20
C LYS A 13 12.93 -12.62 4.87
N HIS A 14 12.89 -11.35 4.47
CA HIS A 14 12.10 -10.87 3.32
C HIS A 14 12.46 -11.55 1.99
N THR A 15 13.74 -11.81 1.72
CA THR A 15 14.17 -12.54 0.51
C THR A 15 13.68 -13.99 0.51
N ASP A 16 13.77 -14.68 1.65
CA ASP A 16 13.29 -16.06 1.78
C ASP A 16 11.76 -16.10 1.70
N PHE A 17 11.07 -15.10 2.27
CA PHE A 17 9.63 -14.91 2.12
C PHE A 17 9.23 -14.79 0.66
N TRP A 18 9.83 -13.87 -0.10
CA TRP A 18 9.53 -13.71 -1.53
C TRP A 18 9.78 -15.01 -2.31
N ARG A 19 10.95 -15.66 -2.12
CA ARG A 19 11.29 -16.92 -2.81
C ARG A 19 10.28 -18.03 -2.51
N MET A 20 9.85 -18.17 -1.26
CA MET A 20 8.86 -19.18 -0.88
C MET A 20 7.45 -18.86 -1.37
N SER A 21 7.09 -17.57 -1.47
CA SER A 21 5.83 -17.14 -2.05
C SER A 21 5.77 -17.46 -3.55
N VAL A 22 6.84 -17.17 -4.30
CA VAL A 22 6.98 -17.56 -5.73
C VAL A 22 6.91 -19.08 -5.88
N THR A 23 7.65 -19.83 -5.05
CA THR A 23 7.62 -21.30 -5.08
C THR A 23 6.22 -21.85 -4.77
N ALA A 24 5.49 -21.23 -3.85
CA ALA A 24 4.10 -21.59 -3.58
C ALA A 24 3.22 -21.32 -4.81
N PHE A 25 3.38 -20.16 -5.45
CA PHE A 25 2.65 -19.79 -6.65
C PHE A 25 2.86 -20.80 -7.79
N ASP A 26 4.11 -21.15 -8.11
CA ASP A 26 4.42 -22.12 -9.16
C ASP A 26 3.86 -23.52 -8.85
N GLY A 27 3.94 -23.94 -7.59
CA GLY A 27 3.31 -25.18 -7.14
C GLY A 27 1.80 -25.18 -7.36
N LEU A 28 1.12 -24.07 -7.06
CA LEU A 28 -0.31 -23.92 -7.30
C LEU A 28 -0.66 -23.96 -8.79
N ARG A 29 0.13 -23.30 -9.64
CA ARG A 29 -0.07 -23.34 -11.10
C ARG A 29 0.04 -24.77 -11.65
N ALA A 30 1.01 -25.54 -11.14
CA ALA A 30 1.15 -26.94 -11.52
C ALA A 30 -0.09 -27.76 -11.10
N ILE A 31 -0.55 -27.59 -9.87
CA ILE A 31 -1.74 -28.30 -9.35
C ILE A 31 -3.00 -27.93 -10.16
N LEU A 32 -3.22 -26.64 -10.40
CA LEU A 32 -4.38 -26.12 -11.14
C LEU A 32 -4.44 -26.63 -12.60
N ARG A 33 -3.30 -27.01 -13.18
CA ARG A 33 -3.23 -27.63 -14.51
C ARG A 33 -3.51 -29.13 -14.50
N LEU A 34 -3.36 -29.80 -13.36
CA LEU A 34 -3.38 -31.26 -13.26
C LEU A 34 -4.71 -31.81 -12.70
N GLU A 35 -5.41 -31.08 -11.83
CA GLU A 35 -6.56 -31.63 -11.09
C GLU A 35 -7.84 -30.78 -11.23
N SER A 36 -8.98 -31.43 -11.52
CA SER A 36 -10.29 -30.78 -11.71
C SER A 36 -11.20 -30.75 -10.47
N ASN A 37 -10.91 -31.56 -9.43
CA ASN A 37 -11.87 -31.90 -8.36
C ASN A 37 -11.36 -31.60 -6.94
N TRP A 38 -10.76 -30.44 -6.71
CA TRP A 38 -10.33 -30.01 -5.36
C TRP A 38 -11.37 -29.06 -4.73
N ASP A 39 -11.22 -28.76 -3.43
CA ASP A 39 -12.02 -27.75 -2.71
C ASP A 39 -11.79 -26.37 -3.33
N VAL A 40 -12.58 -26.08 -4.38
CA VAL A 40 -12.31 -25.06 -5.40
C VAL A 40 -12.09 -23.66 -4.81
N ASP A 41 -12.59 -23.41 -3.60
CA ASP A 41 -12.43 -22.14 -2.93
C ASP A 41 -11.05 -21.98 -2.27
N MET A 42 -10.55 -23.00 -1.56
CA MET A 42 -9.31 -22.88 -0.77
C MET A 42 -8.06 -22.64 -1.64
N ILE A 43 -7.93 -23.32 -2.80
CA ILE A 43 -6.83 -23.02 -3.73
C ILE A 43 -7.06 -21.69 -4.45
N ARG A 44 -8.30 -21.25 -4.77
CA ARG A 44 -8.52 -19.87 -5.25
C ARG A 44 -8.03 -18.85 -4.23
N ARG A 45 -8.37 -19.01 -2.95
CA ARG A 45 -7.87 -18.13 -1.86
C ARG A 45 -6.35 -18.15 -1.78
N THR A 46 -5.75 -19.34 -1.85
CA THR A 46 -4.28 -19.49 -1.79
C THR A 46 -3.61 -18.83 -2.99
N PHE A 47 -4.16 -19.02 -4.20
CA PHE A 47 -3.69 -18.40 -5.44
C PHE A 47 -3.73 -16.87 -5.33
N TRP A 48 -4.89 -16.31 -5.00
CA TRP A 48 -5.08 -14.87 -4.85
C TRP A 48 -4.28 -14.27 -3.69
N THR A 49 -3.97 -15.05 -2.64
CA THR A 49 -3.06 -14.62 -1.58
C THR A 49 -1.62 -14.52 -2.09
N CYS A 50 -1.14 -15.54 -2.83
CA CYS A 50 0.19 -15.49 -3.43
C CYS A 50 0.30 -14.34 -4.44
N SER A 51 -0.76 -14.11 -5.22
CA SER A 51 -0.92 -12.99 -6.14
C SER A 51 -0.75 -11.63 -5.47
N LEU A 52 -1.45 -11.41 -4.35
CA LEU A 52 -1.33 -10.20 -3.54
C LEU A 52 0.10 -10.02 -3.02
N ILE A 53 0.71 -11.09 -2.48
CA ILE A 53 2.08 -11.06 -1.94
C ILE A 53 3.09 -10.65 -3.02
N GLU A 54 3.02 -11.30 -4.17
CA GLU A 54 3.95 -11.06 -5.27
C GLU A 54 3.83 -9.63 -5.82
N SER A 55 2.62 -9.11 -5.94
CA SER A 55 2.37 -7.74 -6.40
C SER A 55 3.03 -6.67 -5.54
N TRP A 56 3.10 -6.86 -4.22
CA TRP A 56 3.76 -5.88 -3.36
C TRP A 56 5.26 -5.79 -3.66
N TYR A 57 5.90 -6.91 -3.93
CA TYR A 57 7.30 -6.94 -4.34
C TYR A 57 7.49 -6.43 -5.77
N TYR A 58 6.54 -6.65 -6.66
CA TYR A 58 6.55 -6.07 -8.00
C TYR A 58 6.55 -4.54 -7.94
N PHE A 59 5.65 -3.93 -7.17
CA PHE A 59 5.56 -2.47 -7.10
C PHE A 59 6.79 -1.80 -6.48
N ASP A 60 7.36 -2.40 -5.44
CA ASP A 60 8.42 -1.75 -4.68
C ASP A 60 9.82 -2.04 -5.26
N LEU A 61 10.01 -3.21 -5.87
CA LEU A 61 11.32 -3.68 -6.36
C LEU A 61 11.36 -3.99 -7.85
N ASN A 62 10.24 -3.88 -8.56
CA ASN A 62 10.09 -4.28 -9.96
C ASN A 62 10.54 -5.74 -10.21
N LEU A 63 10.29 -6.64 -9.25
CA LEU A 63 10.64 -8.05 -9.39
C LEU A 63 9.69 -8.78 -10.35
N PRO A 64 10.18 -9.72 -11.17
CA PRO A 64 9.32 -10.46 -12.10
C PRO A 64 8.14 -11.12 -11.42
N ARG A 65 6.96 -11.05 -12.07
CA ARG A 65 5.75 -11.75 -11.63
C ARG A 65 5.72 -13.17 -12.21
N THR A 66 5.23 -14.10 -11.39
CA THR A 66 4.97 -15.49 -11.77
C THR A 66 3.69 -15.61 -12.61
N GLU A 67 2.78 -14.66 -12.42
CA GLU A 67 1.57 -14.48 -13.23
C GLU A 67 1.89 -14.05 -14.66
N GLY A 68 1.55 -14.92 -15.62
CA GLY A 68 1.32 -14.51 -17.01
C GLY A 68 -0.15 -14.17 -17.23
N GLY A 69 -0.45 -13.27 -18.17
CA GLY A 69 -1.81 -12.77 -18.42
C GLY A 69 -2.87 -13.87 -18.55
N ASP A 70 -2.55 -14.96 -19.24
CA ASP A 70 -3.48 -16.06 -19.52
C ASP A 70 -4.04 -16.77 -18.27
N PHE A 71 -3.30 -16.75 -17.16
CA PHE A 71 -3.69 -17.51 -15.95
C PHE A 71 -4.52 -16.68 -14.97
N HIS A 72 -4.37 -15.36 -14.98
CA HIS A 72 -5.12 -14.46 -14.12
C HIS A 72 -6.62 -14.49 -14.47
N ASP A 73 -6.94 -14.46 -15.77
CA ASP A 73 -8.32 -14.41 -16.25
C ASP A 73 -9.03 -15.78 -16.18
N ALA A 74 -8.25 -16.86 -16.04
CA ALA A 74 -8.78 -18.22 -15.95
C ALA A 74 -9.25 -18.61 -14.54
N ILE A 75 -8.76 -17.94 -13.49
CA ILE A 75 -9.06 -18.28 -12.10
C ILE A 75 -10.15 -17.36 -11.57
N ALA A 76 -11.30 -17.93 -11.21
CA ALA A 76 -12.39 -17.19 -10.59
C ALA A 76 -11.97 -16.60 -9.22
N LEU A 77 -12.67 -15.54 -8.81
CA LEU A 77 -12.55 -15.02 -7.45
C LEU A 77 -13.01 -16.08 -6.43
N PRO A 78 -12.49 -16.07 -5.19
CA PRO A 78 -12.96 -16.97 -4.16
C PRO A 78 -14.42 -16.64 -3.79
N ASP A 79 -15.21 -17.68 -3.59
CA ASP A 79 -16.64 -17.61 -3.26
C ASP A 79 -16.88 -17.46 -1.76
N PHE A 80 -15.90 -17.87 -0.93
CA PHE A 80 -15.98 -17.88 0.53
C PHE A 80 -17.16 -18.71 1.08
N ASP A 81 -17.18 -20.03 0.82
CA ASP A 81 -18.29 -20.90 1.29
C ASP A 81 -18.38 -20.97 2.85
N ASP A 82 -19.43 -20.34 3.37
CA ASP A 82 -19.70 -19.77 4.71
C ASP A 82 -19.82 -20.74 5.91
N ARG A 83 -19.25 -21.96 5.90
CA ARG A 83 -19.58 -22.95 6.95
C ARG A 83 -18.45 -23.69 7.66
N LYS A 84 -17.19 -23.52 7.26
CA LYS A 84 -16.10 -24.35 7.80
C LYS A 84 -14.93 -23.60 8.44
N ASP A 85 -14.71 -22.33 8.07
CA ASP A 85 -13.43 -21.68 8.38
C ASP A 85 -13.43 -20.81 9.65
N PHE A 86 -14.56 -20.22 10.04
CA PHE A 86 -14.62 -19.19 11.09
C PHE A 86 -15.54 -19.50 12.29
N GLY A 87 -16.18 -20.67 12.32
CA GLY A 87 -17.18 -21.02 13.35
C GLY A 87 -18.45 -20.14 13.28
N ASP A 88 -19.27 -20.10 14.34
CA ASP A 88 -20.52 -19.31 14.40
C ASP A 88 -20.30 -17.77 14.55
N HIS A 89 -19.23 -17.20 13.98
CA HIS A 89 -18.89 -15.78 14.03
C HIS A 89 -19.02 -15.06 12.68
N PRO A 90 -20.23 -14.92 12.13
CA PRO A 90 -20.48 -14.44 10.75
C PRO A 90 -20.01 -13.01 10.47
N SER A 91 -19.91 -12.15 11.50
CA SER A 91 -19.45 -10.76 11.33
C SER A 91 -17.94 -10.64 11.06
N VAL A 92 -17.14 -11.61 11.50
CA VAL A 92 -15.68 -11.62 11.28
C VAL A 92 -15.37 -12.14 9.88
N GLU A 93 -16.09 -13.18 9.49
CA GLU A 93 -16.05 -13.81 8.17
C GLU A 93 -16.39 -12.83 7.05
N SER A 94 -17.55 -12.15 7.15
CA SER A 94 -17.97 -11.14 6.19
C SER A 94 -16.94 -10.00 6.04
N ARG A 95 -16.34 -9.54 7.14
CA ARG A 95 -15.30 -8.50 7.10
C ARG A 95 -14.02 -8.99 6.42
N TYR A 96 -13.61 -10.24 6.65
CA TYR A 96 -12.44 -10.83 6.00
C TYR A 96 -12.66 -10.97 4.49
N GLN A 97 -13.80 -11.55 4.09
CA GLN A 97 -14.18 -11.71 2.69
C GLN A 97 -14.18 -10.38 1.94
N TYR A 98 -14.90 -9.38 2.46
CA TYR A 98 -14.97 -8.07 1.83
C TYR A 98 -13.60 -7.41 1.77
N ASN A 99 -12.80 -7.50 2.84
CA ASN A 99 -11.46 -6.93 2.85
C ASN A 99 -10.58 -7.58 1.77
N PHE A 100 -10.62 -8.91 1.66
CA PHE A 100 -9.83 -9.67 0.69
C PHE A 100 -10.18 -9.30 -0.76
N LEU A 101 -11.48 -9.29 -1.11
CA LEU A 101 -11.94 -8.90 -2.44
C LEU A 101 -11.66 -7.41 -2.75
N SER A 102 -11.77 -6.55 -1.75
CA SER A 102 -11.41 -5.13 -1.88
C SER A 102 -9.90 -4.97 -2.12
N MET A 103 -9.06 -5.73 -1.43
CA MET A 103 -7.61 -5.73 -1.67
C MET A 103 -7.26 -6.20 -3.09
N LEU A 104 -7.96 -7.21 -3.63
CA LEU A 104 -7.75 -7.68 -5.00
C LEU A 104 -8.15 -6.65 -6.07
N SER A 105 -9.32 -6.03 -5.92
CA SER A 105 -9.76 -4.98 -6.84
C SER A 105 -8.85 -3.74 -6.78
N LEU A 106 -8.38 -3.36 -5.59
CA LEU A 106 -7.40 -2.29 -5.43
C LEU A 106 -6.05 -2.64 -6.06
N ARG A 107 -5.58 -3.88 -5.89
CA ARG A 107 -4.36 -4.39 -6.53
C ARG A 107 -4.44 -4.22 -8.05
N ALA A 108 -5.56 -4.57 -8.69
CA ALA A 108 -5.74 -4.40 -10.13
C ALA A 108 -5.60 -2.93 -10.57
N LEU A 109 -6.17 -1.98 -9.82
CA LEU A 109 -5.99 -0.55 -10.07
C LEU A 109 -4.54 -0.09 -9.90
N MET A 110 -3.85 -0.61 -8.87
CA MET A 110 -2.44 -0.31 -8.65
C MET A 110 -1.55 -0.87 -9.77
N HIS A 111 -1.87 -2.07 -10.28
CA HIS A 111 -1.17 -2.69 -11.42
C HIS A 111 -1.26 -1.80 -12.65
N ARG A 112 -2.48 -1.41 -13.01
CA ARG A 112 -2.74 -0.48 -14.12
C ARG A 112 -2.01 0.84 -13.91
N THR A 113 -2.08 1.43 -12.72
CA THR A 113 -1.39 2.68 -12.39
C THR A 113 0.13 2.55 -12.61
N PHE A 114 0.72 1.44 -12.15
CA PHE A 114 2.15 1.21 -12.27
C PHE A 114 2.58 1.05 -13.73
N GLU A 115 1.86 0.23 -14.50
CA GLU A 115 2.17 -0.01 -15.93
C GLU A 115 2.00 1.28 -16.76
N GLU A 116 0.87 1.98 -16.63
CA GLU A 116 0.59 3.22 -17.38
C GLU A 116 1.56 4.37 -17.05
N LEU A 117 2.02 4.47 -15.79
CA LEU A 117 2.87 5.58 -15.36
C LEU A 117 4.37 5.26 -15.47
N GLN A 118 4.77 4.00 -15.37
CA GLN A 118 6.17 3.60 -15.55
C GLN A 118 6.55 3.58 -17.03
N ASP A 119 5.68 3.05 -17.91
CA ASP A 119 5.88 3.11 -19.36
C ASP A 119 5.87 4.56 -19.86
N ALA A 120 5.17 5.46 -19.16
CA ALA A 120 5.18 6.90 -19.43
C ALA A 120 6.46 7.63 -18.99
N SER A 121 7.28 7.02 -18.12
CA SER A 121 8.52 7.61 -17.59
C SER A 121 9.75 7.26 -18.44
N ASP A 122 9.69 6.18 -19.22
CA ASP A 122 10.72 5.82 -20.18
C ASP A 122 10.45 6.56 -21.51
N GLU A 123 11.38 7.44 -21.88
CA GLU A 123 11.47 8.22 -23.14
C GLU A 123 10.94 9.67 -23.15
N GLY A 124 11.73 10.53 -23.80
CA GLY A 124 11.60 11.99 -23.86
C GLY A 124 10.33 12.48 -24.54
N ARG A 125 9.24 12.55 -23.76
CA ARG A 125 7.92 12.99 -24.24
C ARG A 125 7.87 14.44 -24.70
N LYS A 126 7.19 14.68 -25.83
CA LYS A 126 6.86 16.01 -26.39
C LYS A 126 5.71 16.66 -25.61
N GLU A 127 5.48 17.96 -25.80
CA GLU A 127 4.46 18.73 -25.05
C GLU A 127 3.02 18.17 -25.15
N GLY A 128 2.65 17.54 -26.28
CA GLY A 128 1.33 16.90 -26.43
C GLY A 128 1.12 15.70 -25.50
N GLU A 129 2.14 14.87 -25.33
CA GLU A 129 2.10 13.66 -24.48
C GLU A 129 2.07 14.01 -22.97
N LYS A 130 2.45 15.25 -22.60
CA LYS A 130 2.27 15.76 -21.23
C LYS A 130 0.82 16.09 -20.91
N ALA A 131 0.02 16.52 -21.90
CA ALA A 131 -1.41 16.74 -21.72
C ALA A 131 -2.14 15.40 -21.55
N ASP A 132 -1.73 14.39 -22.33
CA ASP A 132 -2.26 13.03 -22.22
C ASP A 132 -1.97 12.41 -20.84
N LEU A 133 -0.77 12.62 -20.29
CA LEU A 133 -0.44 12.14 -18.95
C LEU A 133 -1.34 12.73 -17.85
N LYS A 134 -1.70 14.01 -17.94
CA LYS A 134 -2.64 14.62 -16.98
C LYS A 134 -4.03 13.99 -17.06
N ILE A 135 -4.49 13.67 -18.26
CA ILE A 135 -5.79 13.01 -18.48
C ILE A 135 -5.75 11.60 -17.87
N VAL A 136 -4.68 10.84 -18.13
CA VAL A 136 -4.49 9.51 -17.54
C VAL A 136 -4.48 9.57 -16.02
N ILE A 137 -3.75 10.51 -15.41
CA ILE A 137 -3.71 10.68 -13.95
C ILE A 137 -5.10 11.03 -13.39
N SER A 138 -5.82 11.95 -14.06
CA SER A 138 -7.18 12.33 -13.66
C SER A 138 -8.13 11.13 -13.68
N GLU A 139 -8.08 10.32 -14.74
CA GLU A 139 -8.90 9.12 -14.88
C GLU A 139 -8.55 8.03 -13.86
N LEU A 140 -7.26 7.77 -13.63
CA LEU A 140 -6.82 6.83 -12.58
C LEU A 140 -7.26 7.30 -11.19
N SER A 141 -7.17 8.61 -10.90
CA SER A 141 -7.65 9.21 -9.66
C SER A 141 -9.16 9.05 -9.51
N HIS A 142 -9.93 9.28 -10.59
CA HIS A 142 -11.37 9.06 -10.60
C HIS A 142 -11.73 7.59 -10.32
N GLN A 143 -11.08 6.63 -10.96
CA GLN A 143 -11.30 5.20 -10.71
C GLN A 143 -10.98 4.80 -9.27
N LEU A 144 -9.89 5.32 -8.71
CA LEU A 144 -9.53 5.05 -7.32
C LEU A 144 -10.56 5.63 -6.34
N ASN A 145 -11.08 6.82 -6.62
CA ASN A 145 -12.14 7.43 -5.81
C ASN A 145 -13.46 6.67 -5.93
N THR A 146 -13.85 6.26 -7.14
CA THR A 146 -15.03 5.41 -7.37
C THR A 146 -14.89 4.07 -6.67
N TRP A 147 -13.71 3.44 -6.70
CA TRP A 147 -13.44 2.22 -5.95
C TRP A 147 -13.70 2.41 -4.44
N ARG A 148 -13.31 3.57 -3.88
CA ARG A 148 -13.57 3.87 -2.46
C ARG A 148 -15.06 4.06 -2.16
N THR A 149 -15.86 4.61 -3.08
CA THR A 149 -17.30 4.86 -2.84
C THR A 149 -18.16 3.60 -2.90
N ILE A 150 -17.71 2.57 -3.62
CA ILE A 150 -18.43 1.29 -3.73
C ILE A 150 -18.06 0.28 -2.64
N LEU A 151 -17.15 0.63 -1.72
CA LEU A 151 -16.77 -0.25 -0.62
C LEU A 151 -17.97 -0.55 0.30
N PRO A 152 -18.08 -1.80 0.80
CA PRO A 152 -19.05 -2.14 1.84
C PRO A 152 -18.91 -1.23 3.07
N GLN A 153 -20.03 -0.98 3.76
CA GLN A 153 -20.09 -0.05 4.90
C GLN A 153 -19.13 -0.47 6.03
N GLU A 154 -18.87 -1.76 6.18
CA GLU A 154 -17.97 -2.35 7.17
C GLU A 154 -16.51 -1.97 6.94
N LEU A 155 -16.14 -1.70 5.69
CA LEU A 155 -14.79 -1.31 5.31
C LEU A 155 -14.63 0.20 5.20
N ALA A 156 -15.71 0.95 4.96
CA ALA A 156 -15.69 2.38 4.74
C ALA A 156 -14.99 3.17 5.86
N TRP A 157 -14.35 4.29 5.49
CA TRP A 157 -13.61 5.12 6.44
C TRP A 157 -13.61 6.61 6.07
N ASN A 158 -13.40 7.44 7.10
CA ASN A 158 -13.26 8.88 7.00
C ASN A 158 -11.80 9.32 7.26
N ASP A 159 -11.30 10.22 6.43
CA ASP A 159 -9.93 10.75 6.50
C ASP A 159 -9.72 11.68 7.71
N VAL A 160 -10.79 12.20 8.30
CA VAL A 160 -10.75 13.06 9.50
C VAL A 160 -10.39 12.25 10.75
N THR A 161 -10.82 10.98 10.82
CA THR A 161 -10.59 10.10 11.98
C THR A 161 -9.34 9.24 11.76
N ARG A 162 -8.18 9.89 11.52
CA ARG A 162 -6.88 9.26 11.16
C ARG A 162 -6.45 8.13 12.11
N VAL A 163 -6.80 8.25 13.38
CA VAL A 163 -6.37 7.37 14.48
C VAL A 163 -7.38 6.25 14.75
N ASP A 164 -8.61 6.36 14.26
CA ASP A 164 -9.64 5.38 14.52
C ASP A 164 -9.74 4.36 13.37
N CYS A 165 -8.97 3.27 13.49
CA CYS A 165 -9.33 1.99 12.88
C CYS A 165 -10.61 1.40 13.52
N ASN A 166 -11.15 2.05 14.56
CA ASN A 166 -12.31 1.64 15.35
C ASN A 166 -13.63 1.71 14.56
N VAL A 167 -13.81 0.82 13.58
CA VAL A 167 -15.14 0.46 13.07
C VAL A 167 -15.84 -0.37 14.15
N GLY A 168 -16.45 0.30 15.14
CA GLY A 168 -17.32 -0.39 16.09
C GLY A 168 -17.41 0.11 17.53
N ARG A 169 -17.06 1.36 17.87
CA ARG A 169 -17.33 1.88 19.24
C ARG A 169 -18.82 2.05 19.60
N GLY A 170 -19.74 1.58 18.75
CA GLY A 170 -21.19 1.57 18.98
C GLY A 170 -21.72 0.36 19.74
N THR A 171 -21.00 -0.76 19.83
CA THR A 171 -21.45 -1.95 20.60
C THR A 171 -20.60 -2.10 21.86
N ARG A 172 -21.06 -1.50 22.96
CA ARG A 172 -20.52 -1.75 24.31
C ARG A 172 -20.47 -3.28 24.55
N GLY A 173 -19.27 -3.87 24.52
CA GLY A 173 -19.04 -5.24 25.00
C GLY A 173 -18.31 -6.21 24.06
N VAL A 174 -18.04 -5.88 22.80
CA VAL A 174 -17.26 -6.77 21.91
C VAL A 174 -15.77 -6.44 21.99
N PRO A 175 -14.88 -7.39 22.35
CA PRO A 175 -13.44 -7.16 22.35
C PRO A 175 -12.95 -6.74 20.95
N PRO A 176 -12.00 -5.79 20.85
CA PRO A 176 -11.42 -5.42 19.57
C PRO A 176 -10.75 -6.64 18.92
N LEU A 177 -11.23 -7.00 17.73
CA LEU A 177 -10.67 -8.07 16.92
C LEU A 177 -9.45 -7.52 16.18
N LEU A 178 -8.30 -7.54 16.85
CA LEU A 178 -7.04 -6.99 16.36
C LEU A 178 -6.73 -7.36 14.90
N HIS A 179 -6.99 -8.60 14.48
CA HIS A 179 -6.71 -9.03 13.11
C HIS A 179 -7.55 -8.26 12.08
N VAL A 180 -8.81 -7.93 12.39
CA VAL A 180 -9.68 -7.09 11.56
C VAL A 180 -9.13 -5.67 11.48
N ASP A 181 -8.70 -5.09 12.60
CA ASP A 181 -8.12 -3.74 12.63
C ASP A 181 -6.86 -3.65 11.76
N ILE A 182 -6.00 -4.68 11.83
CA ILE A 182 -4.81 -4.79 10.97
C ILE A 182 -5.22 -4.84 9.49
N LEU A 183 -6.16 -5.72 9.12
CA LEU A 183 -6.62 -5.85 7.73
C LEU A 183 -7.21 -4.54 7.18
N LEU A 184 -8.02 -3.84 7.99
CA LEU A 184 -8.57 -2.54 7.63
C LEU A 184 -7.48 -1.48 7.46
N ALA A 185 -6.54 -1.41 8.38
CA ALA A 185 -5.42 -0.47 8.28
C ALA A 185 -4.56 -0.73 7.06
N GLN A 186 -4.32 -2.00 6.72
CA GLN A 186 -3.58 -2.38 5.52
C GLN A 186 -4.31 -1.95 4.25
N LEU A 187 -5.61 -2.23 4.13
CA LEU A 187 -6.43 -1.80 3.00
C LEU A 187 -6.37 -0.27 2.81
N ARG A 188 -6.54 0.48 3.91
CA ARG A 188 -6.45 1.95 3.89
C ARG A 188 -5.06 2.42 3.46
N CYS A 189 -4.00 1.88 4.04
CA CYS A 189 -2.63 2.20 3.64
C CYS A 189 -2.37 1.92 2.16
N ARG A 190 -2.89 0.82 1.62
CA ARG A 190 -2.76 0.51 0.19
C ARG A 190 -3.53 1.50 -0.69
N TYR A 191 -4.71 1.94 -0.26
CA TYR A 191 -5.45 2.97 -0.98
C TYR A 191 -4.64 4.27 -1.06
N TYR A 192 -4.06 4.74 0.04
CA TYR A 192 -3.25 5.96 0.01
C TYR A 192 -1.93 5.79 -0.71
N TYR A 193 -1.32 4.60 -0.66
CA TYR A 193 -0.15 4.30 -1.49
C TYR A 193 -0.51 4.37 -2.98
N ALA A 194 -1.64 3.79 -3.40
CA ALA A 194 -2.13 3.91 -4.77
C ALA A 194 -2.39 5.37 -5.16
N ARG A 195 -3.04 6.15 -4.28
CA ARG A 195 -3.29 7.57 -4.48
C ARG A 195 -1.98 8.36 -4.63
N PHE A 196 -0.97 8.03 -3.84
CA PHE A 196 0.37 8.57 -3.98
C PHE A 196 1.00 8.19 -5.33
N MET A 197 0.97 6.91 -5.72
CA MET A 197 1.53 6.45 -7.00
C MET A 197 0.96 7.22 -8.19
N ILE A 198 -0.36 7.41 -8.22
CA ILE A 198 -1.08 8.16 -9.27
C ILE A 198 -0.56 9.61 -9.38
N HIS A 199 -0.32 10.26 -8.24
CA HIS A 199 0.04 11.69 -8.20
C HIS A 199 1.55 11.95 -8.06
N ARG A 200 2.37 10.92 -7.88
CA ARG A 200 3.83 11.00 -7.79
C ARG A 200 4.48 11.77 -8.95
N PRO A 201 4.01 11.69 -10.21
CA PRO A 201 4.56 12.50 -11.30
C PRO A 201 4.55 14.01 -11.02
N PHE A 202 3.55 14.52 -10.26
CA PHE A 202 3.50 15.93 -9.88
C PHE A 202 4.53 16.29 -8.81
N VAL A 203 4.85 15.37 -7.89
CA VAL A 203 5.96 15.53 -6.94
C VAL A 203 7.28 15.65 -7.68
N TRP A 204 7.53 14.75 -8.64
CA TRP A 204 8.73 14.84 -9.46
C TRP A 204 8.80 16.19 -10.19
N LYS A 205 7.69 16.62 -10.79
CA LYS A 205 7.62 17.87 -11.56
C LYS A 205 7.93 19.10 -10.71
N ILE A 206 7.37 19.21 -9.50
CA ILE A 206 7.64 20.35 -8.61
C ILE A 206 9.08 20.35 -8.08
N LEU A 207 9.66 19.18 -7.82
CA LEU A 207 11.03 19.09 -7.30
C LEU A 207 12.11 19.34 -8.36
N HIS A 208 11.83 19.12 -9.65
CA HIS A 208 12.83 19.18 -10.72
C HIS A 208 12.62 20.31 -11.74
N GLU A 209 11.40 20.81 -11.93
CA GLU A 209 11.14 21.91 -12.86
C GLU A 209 11.21 23.28 -12.18
N THR A 210 11.38 24.34 -12.99
CA THR A 210 11.43 25.71 -12.46
C THR A 210 10.04 26.17 -11.96
N PRO A 211 9.97 27.05 -10.94
CA PRO A 211 8.70 27.52 -10.38
C PRO A 211 7.77 28.16 -11.42
N ALA A 212 8.34 28.85 -12.41
CA ALA A 212 7.59 29.45 -13.50
C ALA A 212 6.81 28.43 -14.36
N SER A 213 7.29 27.18 -14.46
CA SER A 213 6.68 26.10 -15.24
C SER A 213 5.36 25.61 -14.63
N PHE A 214 5.36 25.36 -13.31
CA PHE A 214 4.20 24.76 -12.64
C PHE A 214 3.25 25.78 -11.99
N SER A 215 3.70 27.01 -11.69
CA SER A 215 2.86 28.05 -11.08
C SER A 215 1.63 28.43 -11.94
N ARG A 216 1.67 28.16 -13.24
CA ARG A 216 0.56 28.42 -14.18
C ARG A 216 -0.43 27.27 -14.32
N SER A 217 -0.19 26.14 -13.65
CA SER A 217 -0.98 24.91 -13.80
C SER A 217 -1.54 24.48 -12.43
N PRO A 218 -2.79 24.87 -12.09
CA PRO A 218 -3.40 24.53 -10.80
C PRO A 218 -3.48 23.01 -10.56
N ASP A 219 -3.72 22.21 -11.61
CA ASP A 219 -3.79 20.75 -11.51
C ASP A 219 -2.49 20.13 -10.96
N ILE A 220 -1.33 20.72 -11.27
CA ILE A 220 -0.03 20.21 -10.78
C ILE A 220 0.11 20.49 -9.29
N LEU A 221 -0.31 21.68 -8.85
CA LEU A 221 -0.27 22.08 -7.44
C LEU A 221 -1.24 21.21 -6.63
N GLU A 222 -2.47 21.04 -7.11
CA GLU A 222 -3.46 20.18 -6.48
C GLU A 222 -2.97 18.73 -6.41
N GLY A 223 -2.47 18.18 -7.52
CA GLY A 223 -1.96 16.83 -7.56
C GLY A 223 -0.76 16.61 -6.64
N PHE A 224 0.14 17.59 -6.51
CA PHE A 224 1.22 17.56 -5.53
C PHE A 224 0.68 17.51 -4.09
N VAL A 225 -0.29 18.37 -3.76
CA VAL A 225 -0.90 18.39 -2.42
C VAL A 225 -1.55 17.05 -2.11
N ILE A 226 -2.25 16.44 -3.07
CA ILE A 226 -2.83 15.10 -2.93
C ILE A 226 -1.74 14.05 -2.69
N ALA A 227 -0.62 14.11 -3.42
CA ALA A 227 0.49 13.19 -3.24
C ALA A 227 1.07 13.32 -1.82
N VAL A 228 1.39 14.53 -1.37
CA VAL A 228 1.92 14.80 -0.02
C VAL A 228 0.91 14.41 1.06
N ASP A 229 -0.38 14.71 0.87
CA ASP A 229 -1.46 14.29 1.76
C ASP A 229 -1.42 12.77 1.98
N SER A 230 -1.28 12.03 0.89
CA SER A 230 -1.22 10.57 0.86
C SER A 230 0.00 10.01 1.59
N MET A 231 1.16 10.67 1.51
CA MET A 231 2.38 10.28 2.23
C MET A 231 2.24 10.32 3.75
N MET A 232 1.17 10.88 4.29
CA MET A 232 0.95 10.95 5.74
C MET A 232 -0.19 10.05 6.24
N GLN A 233 -0.82 9.30 5.33
CA GLN A 233 -2.00 8.49 5.63
C GLN A 233 -1.60 7.02 5.84
N TRP A 234 -1.04 6.73 7.02
CA TRP A 234 -0.55 5.39 7.38
C TRP A 234 -1.21 4.81 8.62
N PRO A 235 -2.51 4.43 8.58
CA PRO A 235 -3.20 3.84 9.73
C PRO A 235 -2.44 2.72 10.45
N VAL A 236 -1.65 1.90 9.73
CA VAL A 236 -0.83 0.84 10.34
C VAL A 236 0.19 1.36 11.36
N ALA A 237 0.64 2.61 11.21
CA ALA A 237 1.65 3.23 12.07
C ALA A 237 1.06 3.99 13.26
N TYR A 238 -0.26 4.03 13.43
CA TYR A 238 -0.91 4.65 14.60
C TYR A 238 -1.31 3.59 15.65
N PRO A 239 -1.42 3.98 16.94
CA PRO A 239 -2.03 3.12 17.97
C PRO A 239 -3.46 2.72 17.58
N SER A 240 -3.96 1.52 17.85
CA SER A 240 -3.44 0.39 18.64
C SER A 240 -2.64 -0.66 17.84
N ILE A 241 -2.49 -0.44 16.53
CA ILE A 241 -1.84 -1.38 15.60
C ILE A 241 -0.32 -1.27 15.69
N ARG A 242 0.20 -0.05 15.79
CA ARG A 242 1.65 0.22 15.98
C ARG A 242 2.25 -0.56 17.13
N ASP A 243 1.51 -0.70 18.23
CA ASP A 243 1.97 -1.39 19.44
C ASP A 243 2.09 -2.91 19.22
N LYS A 244 1.51 -3.41 18.12
CA LYS A 244 1.49 -4.81 17.70
C LYS A 244 2.12 -4.98 16.31
N LYS A 245 3.03 -4.09 15.91
CA LYS A 245 3.72 -4.09 14.60
C LYS A 245 4.31 -5.44 14.16
N ARG A 246 4.72 -6.30 15.10
CA ARG A 246 5.23 -7.66 14.81
C ARG A 246 4.18 -8.58 14.18
N LEU A 247 2.89 -8.28 14.39
CA LEU A 247 1.76 -9.00 13.81
C LEU A 247 1.30 -8.40 12.49
N VAL A 248 1.84 -7.25 12.08
CA VAL A 248 1.52 -6.64 10.79
C VAL A 248 2.32 -7.36 9.71
N PRO A 249 1.66 -8.00 8.71
CA PRO A 249 2.38 -8.70 7.65
C PRO A 249 3.05 -7.73 6.68
N ASN A 250 4.07 -8.20 5.97
CA ASN A 250 4.83 -7.48 4.93
C ASN A 250 5.56 -6.24 5.46
N ASN A 251 6.29 -6.38 6.57
CA ASN A 251 7.06 -5.30 7.20
C ASN A 251 8.10 -4.70 6.25
N PHE A 252 8.61 -5.48 5.31
CA PHE A 252 9.48 -4.97 4.24
C PHE A 252 8.85 -3.79 3.49
N VAL A 253 7.61 -3.96 3.05
CA VAL A 253 6.89 -2.99 2.21
C VAL A 253 6.60 -1.71 2.98
N TRP A 254 6.21 -1.84 4.26
CA TRP A 254 5.98 -0.68 5.12
C TRP A 254 7.28 0.09 5.38
N THR A 255 8.38 -0.62 5.64
CA THR A 255 9.70 -0.01 5.85
C THR A 255 10.20 0.70 4.59
N GLN A 256 10.06 0.08 3.41
CA GLN A 256 10.40 0.70 2.13
C GLN A 256 9.56 1.94 1.85
N SER A 257 8.25 1.84 2.03
CA SER A 257 7.32 2.95 1.86
C SER A 257 7.70 4.13 2.76
N PHE A 258 7.92 3.90 4.05
CA PHE A 258 8.30 4.94 5.00
C PHE A 258 9.65 5.55 4.70
N LEU A 259 10.65 4.75 4.33
CA LEU A 259 11.94 5.27 3.88
C LEU A 259 11.76 6.20 2.68
N MET A 260 11.02 5.76 1.65
CA MET A 260 10.75 6.57 0.46
C MET A 260 10.06 7.89 0.81
N PHE A 261 9.01 7.85 1.64
CA PHE A 261 8.29 9.07 2.02
C PHE A 261 9.13 10.02 2.86
N LEU A 262 9.94 9.50 3.78
CA LEU A 262 10.86 10.33 4.55
C LEU A 262 11.87 11.02 3.63
N LEU A 263 12.48 10.29 2.68
CA LEU A 263 13.38 10.90 1.71
C LEU A 263 12.70 11.97 0.85
N LEU A 264 11.46 11.73 0.38
CA LEU A 264 10.69 12.71 -0.39
C LEU A 264 10.30 13.93 0.44
N LEU A 265 9.83 13.74 1.68
CA LEU A 265 9.47 14.84 2.58
C LEU A 265 10.70 15.68 2.95
N ARG A 266 11.88 15.06 3.08
CA ARG A 266 13.12 15.80 3.22
C ARG A 266 13.43 16.64 1.99
N ALA A 267 13.35 16.05 0.79
CA ALA A 267 13.58 16.76 -0.46
C ALA A 267 12.58 17.92 -0.66
N ILE A 268 11.31 17.72 -0.29
CA ILE A 268 10.28 18.78 -0.29
C ILE A 268 10.66 19.90 0.67
N ARG A 269 11.13 19.57 1.89
CA ARG A 269 11.56 20.57 2.87
C ARG A 269 12.76 21.40 2.41
N ASP A 270 13.69 20.77 1.68
CA ASP A 270 14.86 21.46 1.14
C ASP A 270 14.53 22.35 -0.09
N ASN A 271 13.35 22.16 -0.72
CA ASN A 271 12.85 22.99 -1.81
C ASN A 271 11.91 24.09 -1.28
N SER A 272 12.34 25.35 -1.36
CA SER A 272 11.61 26.49 -0.77
C SER A 272 10.17 26.66 -1.28
N GLU A 273 9.93 26.40 -2.56
CA GLU A 273 8.61 26.55 -3.18
C GLU A 273 7.68 25.40 -2.80
N ALA A 274 8.18 24.17 -2.87
CA ALA A 274 7.43 22.98 -2.46
C ALA A 274 7.07 23.04 -0.97
N TRP A 275 8.03 23.47 -0.14
CA TRP A 275 7.80 23.65 1.30
C TRP A 275 6.75 24.72 1.58
N ARG A 276 6.84 25.90 0.96
CA ARG A 276 5.81 26.96 1.09
C ARG A 276 4.41 26.46 0.76
N LEU A 277 4.27 25.71 -0.33
CA LEU A 277 2.98 25.12 -0.72
C LEU A 277 2.46 24.15 0.36
N CYS A 278 3.34 23.33 0.94
CA CYS A 278 2.98 22.46 2.05
C CYS A 278 2.56 23.23 3.31
N GLU A 279 3.21 24.35 3.63
CA GLU A 279 2.83 25.21 4.75
C GLU A 279 1.40 25.76 4.60
N GLU A 280 1.06 26.21 3.39
CA GLU A 280 -0.24 26.83 3.07
C GLU A 280 -1.38 25.81 3.00
N THR A 281 -1.10 24.57 2.57
CA THR A 281 -2.15 23.59 2.20
C THR A 281 -2.26 22.41 3.17
N VAL A 282 -1.13 21.83 3.56
CA VAL A 282 -1.07 20.57 4.33
C VAL A 282 -0.88 20.84 5.83
N GLY A 283 -0.05 21.84 6.15
CA GLY A 283 0.33 22.22 7.51
C GLY A 283 1.59 21.51 8.02
N VAL A 284 2.54 22.29 8.53
CA VAL A 284 3.85 21.82 9.02
C VAL A 284 3.72 20.81 10.16
N ALA A 285 2.86 21.10 11.14
CA ALA A 285 2.67 20.24 12.31
C ALA A 285 2.25 18.81 11.91
N ARG A 286 1.43 18.68 10.87
CA ARG A 286 0.96 17.40 10.36
C ARG A 286 2.09 16.63 9.67
N ILE A 287 2.95 17.32 8.92
CA ILE A 287 4.12 16.71 8.29
C ILE A 287 5.10 16.23 9.37
N GLU A 288 5.38 17.05 10.37
CA GLU A 288 6.29 16.70 11.47
C GLU A 288 5.77 15.52 12.31
N GLU A 289 4.47 15.49 12.60
CA GLU A 289 3.83 14.34 13.24
C GLU A 289 4.02 13.07 12.41
N SER A 290 3.75 13.13 11.11
CA SER A 290 3.88 11.98 10.23
C SER A 290 5.33 11.51 10.10
N VAL A 291 6.29 12.44 10.01
CA VAL A 291 7.72 12.14 10.01
C VAL A 291 8.10 11.40 11.28
N LYS A 292 7.68 11.91 12.45
CA LYS A 292 7.92 11.26 13.73
C LYS A 292 7.34 9.84 13.78
N VAL A 293 6.09 9.65 13.36
CA VAL A 293 5.44 8.34 13.35
C VAL A 293 6.17 7.32 12.47
N MET A 294 6.62 7.74 11.28
CA MET A 294 7.38 6.87 10.37
C MET A 294 8.78 6.54 10.92
N LEU A 295 9.47 7.52 11.52
CA LEU A 295 10.75 7.31 12.17
C LEU A 295 10.63 6.35 13.36
N ASP A 296 9.64 6.56 14.24
CA ASP A 296 9.36 5.67 15.38
C ASP A 296 9.13 4.22 14.91
N TRP A 297 8.40 4.04 13.81
CA TRP A 297 8.17 2.70 13.24
C TRP A 297 9.47 2.01 12.82
N ILE A 298 10.31 2.68 12.03
CA ILE A 298 11.59 2.13 11.56
C ILE A 298 12.54 1.93 12.75
N GLY A 299 12.58 2.89 13.67
CA GLY A 299 13.41 2.87 14.88
C GLY A 299 13.12 1.68 15.77
N ASP A 300 11.85 1.33 15.95
CA ASP A 300 11.48 0.16 16.74
C ASP A 300 11.79 -1.17 16.03
N LEU A 301 11.66 -1.22 14.70
CA LEU A 301 11.93 -2.44 13.93
C LEU A 301 13.43 -2.71 13.72
N ARG A 302 14.31 -1.70 13.80
CA ARG A 302 15.78 -1.85 13.56
C ARG A 302 16.45 -2.92 14.43
N MET A 303 15.85 -3.23 15.58
CA MET A 303 16.34 -4.24 16.50
C MET A 303 16.19 -5.66 15.97
N VAL A 304 15.15 -5.93 15.17
CA VAL A 304 14.77 -7.27 14.70
C VAL A 304 14.85 -7.41 13.18
N ASP A 305 14.62 -6.33 12.44
CA ASP A 305 14.62 -6.31 10.99
C ASP A 305 15.91 -5.65 10.44
N ARG A 306 16.60 -6.39 9.56
CA ARG A 306 17.81 -5.89 8.88
C ARG A 306 17.49 -4.78 7.88
N MET A 307 16.33 -4.83 7.23
CA MET A 307 15.91 -3.79 6.31
C MET A 307 15.63 -2.49 7.06
N ALA A 308 14.87 -2.54 8.16
CA ALA A 308 14.68 -1.38 9.04
C ALA A 308 15.99 -0.84 9.61
N ARG A 309 16.94 -1.72 9.97
CA ARG A 309 18.28 -1.29 10.42
C ARG A 309 19.06 -0.56 9.34
N TRP A 310 19.01 -1.05 8.10
CA TRP A 310 19.63 -0.37 6.98
C TRP A 310 18.96 0.99 6.71
N ALA A 311 17.62 1.04 6.68
CA ALA A 311 16.86 2.27 6.50
C ALA A 311 17.19 3.30 7.59
N TRP A 312 17.29 2.88 8.86
CA TRP A 312 17.67 3.76 9.97
C TRP A 312 19.03 4.42 9.76
N ARG A 313 20.05 3.67 9.32
CA ARG A 313 21.39 4.21 9.05
C ARG A 313 21.41 5.26 7.94
N ILE A 314 20.49 5.15 6.97
CA ILE A 314 20.33 6.14 5.90
C ILE A 314 19.65 7.39 6.44
N LEU A 315 18.62 7.23 7.28
CA LEU A 315 17.81 8.32 7.81
C LEU A 315 18.49 9.10 8.94
N GLU A 316 19.35 8.45 9.71
CA GLU A 316 20.06 9.02 10.85
C GLU A 316 20.77 10.35 10.53
N PRO A 317 21.66 10.44 9.52
CA PRO A 317 22.31 11.70 9.18
C PRO A 317 21.34 12.72 8.54
N ILE A 318 20.27 12.27 7.89
CA ILE A 318 19.32 13.13 7.17
C ILE A 318 18.40 13.88 8.15
N TYR A 319 18.01 13.21 9.24
CA TYR A 319 17.09 13.74 10.24
C TYR A 319 17.77 14.13 11.55
N GLY A 320 19.10 13.98 11.66
CA GLY A 320 19.85 14.30 12.88
C GLY A 320 19.41 13.44 14.06
N LEU A 321 19.17 12.15 13.81
CA LEU A 321 18.75 11.20 14.84
C LEU A 321 19.94 10.89 15.76
N THR A 322 19.64 10.59 17.03
CA THR A 322 20.63 10.07 17.98
C THR A 322 20.55 8.54 17.99
N GLU A 323 21.69 7.87 18.20
CA GLU A 323 21.82 6.40 18.17
C GLU A 323 20.83 5.67 19.07
#